data_AF-A0A5B9FME6-F1
#
_entry.id   AF-A0A5B9FME6-F1
#
_cell.length_a   1.000
_cell.length_b   1.000
_cell.length_c   1.000
_cell.angle_alpha   90.00
_cell.angle_beta   90.00
_cell.angle_gamma   90.00
#
_symmetry.space_group_name_H-M   'P 1'
#
loop_
_entity.id
_entity.type
_entity.pdbx_description
1 polymer ?
#
loop_
_entity_poly.entity_id
_entity_poly.type
_entity_poly.pdbx_seq_one_letter_code
_entity_poly.pdbx_strand_id
1 'polypeptide(L)'
;MSFTGNDYHQKFELICRELPFERDEREVRSKLLQLEWIFWEALRGVFFWISLAISGLLVFPFYAFVVPESDKTMIANIIAIAVYALLATMVYWICRAVFHFEFAANIAGRKYGDPFQPR
;
A
#
# COMPACT_ATOMS: atom_id res chain seq x y z
N MET A 1 -5.97 -5.15 -18.27
CA MET A 1 -5.84 -3.69 -18.46
C MET A 1 -4.74 -3.21 -17.52
N SER A 2 -3.62 -2.70 -18.04
CA SER A 2 -2.58 -2.14 -17.18
C SER A 2 -3.05 -0.78 -16.67
N PHE A 3 -3.49 -0.76 -15.41
CA PHE A 3 -3.94 0.39 -14.68
C PHE A 3 -2.75 1.29 -14.37
N THR A 4 -2.69 2.50 -14.94
CA THR A 4 -1.57 3.44 -14.77
C THR A 4 -1.92 4.49 -13.71
N GLY A 5 -0.97 4.80 -12.81
CA GLY A 5 -1.15 5.80 -11.74
C GLY A 5 -1.64 7.18 -12.19
N ASN A 6 -1.53 7.51 -13.49
CA ASN A 6 -2.13 8.69 -14.11
C ASN A 6 -3.65 8.77 -13.94
N ASP A 7 -4.37 7.65 -13.96
CA ASP A 7 -5.84 7.65 -13.83
C ASP A 7 -6.28 8.04 -12.42
N TYR A 8 -5.50 7.64 -11.40
CA TYR A 8 -5.73 8.04 -10.01
C TYR A 8 -5.42 9.51 -9.79
N HIS A 9 -4.32 10.00 -10.39
CA HIS A 9 -3.95 11.41 -10.29
C HIS A 9 -4.98 12.33 -10.96
N GLN A 10 -5.47 11.97 -12.15
CA GLN A 10 -6.52 12.74 -12.82
C GLN A 10 -7.84 12.75 -12.05
N LYS A 11 -8.27 11.60 -11.50
CA LYS A 11 -9.48 11.54 -10.66
C LYS A 11 -9.32 12.32 -9.35
N PHE A 12 -8.15 12.24 -8.73
CA PHE A 12 -7.82 13.02 -7.54
C PHE A 12 -7.91 14.52 -7.81
N GLU A 13 -7.25 15.01 -8.87
CA GLU A 13 -7.29 16.43 -9.23
C GLU A 13 -8.72 16.92 -9.55
N LEU A 14 -9.50 16.10 -10.26
CA LEU A 14 -10.85 16.45 -10.65
C LEU A 14 -11.76 16.60 -9.42
N ILE A 15 -11.69 15.65 -8.48
CA ILE A 15 -12.44 15.72 -7.22
C ILE A 15 -11.99 16.92 -6.36
N CYS A 16 -10.68 17.19 -6.27
CA CYS A 16 -10.15 18.34 -5.52
C CYS A 16 -10.56 19.69 -6.11
N ARG A 17 -10.77 19.79 -7.43
CA ARG A 17 -11.26 21.02 -8.09
C ARG A 17 -12.75 21.27 -7.86
N GLU A 18 -13.55 20.22 -7.72
CA GLU A 18 -15.01 20.33 -7.55
C GLU A 18 -15.44 20.54 -6.10
N LEU A 19 -14.75 19.91 -5.14
CA LEU A 19 -15.04 19.98 -3.70
C LEU A 19 -15.23 21.38 -3.10
N PRO A 20 -14.48 22.43 -3.49
CA PRO A 20 -14.66 23.78 -2.93
C PRO A 20 -15.96 24.47 -3.35
N PHE A 21 -16.57 24.04 -4.46
CA PHE A 21 -17.76 24.66 -5.03
C PHE A 21 -19.04 23.87 -4.69
N GLU A 22 -18.89 22.62 -4.25
CA GLU A 22 -20.00 21.75 -3.90
C GLU A 22 -20.62 22.13 -2.56
N ARG A 23 -21.92 22.45 -2.55
CA ARG A 23 -22.65 22.84 -1.34
C ARG A 23 -23.54 21.72 -0.79
N ASP A 24 -23.75 20.64 -1.54
CA ASP A 24 -24.51 19.48 -1.08
C ASP A 24 -23.62 18.56 -0.22
N GLU A 25 -23.98 18.44 1.06
CA GLU A 25 -23.28 17.58 2.02
C GLU A 25 -23.21 16.11 1.57
N ARG A 26 -24.22 15.61 0.85
CA ARG A 26 -24.24 14.22 0.36
C ARG A 26 -23.22 14.01 -0.74
N GLU A 27 -23.07 15.00 -1.62
CA GLU A 27 -22.13 14.96 -2.72
C GLU A 27 -20.69 15.12 -2.24
N VAL A 28 -20.45 16.04 -1.31
CA VAL A 28 -19.15 16.20 -0.62
C VAL A 28 -18.74 14.90 0.07
N ARG A 29 -19.65 14.25 0.80
CA ARG A 29 -19.38 12.96 1.45
C ARG A 29 -19.06 11.85 0.45
N SER A 30 -19.79 11.79 -0.66
CA SER A 30 -19.54 10.82 -1.73
C SER A 30 -18.16 11.01 -2.37
N LYS A 31 -17.80 12.27 -2.69
CA LYS A 31 -16.50 12.63 -3.26
C LYS A 31 -15.34 12.32 -2.29
N LEU A 32 -15.52 12.54 -0.99
CA LEU A 32 -14.54 12.17 0.04
C LEU A 32 -14.34 10.66 0.16
N LEU A 33 -15.42 9.86 0.10
CA LEU A 33 -15.32 8.39 0.10
C LEU A 33 -14.60 7.86 -1.14
N GLN A 34 -14.81 8.48 -2.31
CA GLN A 34 -14.08 8.14 -3.53
C GLN A 34 -12.59 8.46 -3.41
N LEU A 35 -12.26 9.61 -2.82
CA LEU A 35 -10.89 10.01 -2.51
C LEU A 35 -10.21 9.00 -1.57
N GLU A 36 -10.88 8.61 -0.50
CA GLU A 36 -10.38 7.61 0.45
C GLU A 36 -10.09 6.28 -0.25
N TRP A 37 -11.01 5.82 -1.11
CA TRP A 37 -10.82 4.59 -1.88
C TRP A 37 -9.62 4.67 -2.83
N ILE A 38 -9.46 5.79 -3.55
CA ILE A 38 -8.33 6.03 -4.45
C ILE A 38 -7.00 5.97 -3.68
N PHE A 39 -6.92 6.65 -2.53
CA PHE A 39 -5.74 6.62 -1.68
C PHE A 39 -5.44 5.21 -1.19
N TRP A 40 -6.47 4.48 -0.79
CA TRP A 40 -6.31 3.14 -0.26
C TRP A 40 -5.80 2.15 -1.31
N GLU A 41 -6.30 2.25 -2.54
CA GLU A 41 -5.85 1.39 -3.63
C GLU A 41 -4.41 1.74 -4.07
N ALA A 42 -4.05 3.04 -4.08
CA ALA A 42 -2.68 3.47 -4.33
C ALA A 42 -1.70 2.96 -3.25
N LEU A 43 -2.06 3.10 -1.97
CA LEU A 43 -1.27 2.59 -0.84
C LEU A 43 -1.12 1.08 -0.89
N ARG A 44 -2.19 0.35 -1.24
CA ARG A 44 -2.15 -1.10 -1.42
C ARG A 44 -1.11 -1.52 -2.46
N GLY A 45 -1.06 -0.82 -3.59
CA GLY A 45 -0.05 -1.06 -4.63
C GLY A 45 1.37 -0.84 -4.11
N VAL A 46 1.59 0.25 -3.37
CA VAL A 46 2.91 0.55 -2.77
C VAL A 46 3.31 -0.52 -1.76
N PHE A 47 2.42 -0.91 -0.84
CA PHE A 47 2.71 -1.96 0.15
C PHE A 47 2.98 -3.32 -0.48
N PHE A 48 2.30 -3.65 -1.58
CA PHE A 48 2.57 -4.87 -2.33
C PHE A 48 3.99 -4.89 -2.90
N TRP A 49 4.44 -3.81 -3.55
CA TRP A 49 5.79 -3.75 -4.09
C TRP A 49 6.87 -3.77 -2.99
N ILE A 50 6.64 -3.04 -1.89
CA ILE A 50 7.53 -3.06 -0.72
C ILE A 50 7.63 -4.48 -0.15
N SER A 51 6.51 -5.18 0.01
CA SER A 51 6.53 -6.52 0.59
C SER A 51 7.24 -7.55 -0.28
N LEU A 52 7.07 -7.48 -1.60
CA LEU A 52 7.82 -8.30 -2.56
C LEU A 52 9.31 -8.01 -2.53
N ALA A 53 9.69 -6.73 -2.48
CA ALA A 53 11.10 -6.31 -2.45
C ALA A 53 11.81 -6.78 -1.17
N ILE A 54 11.21 -6.53 -0.01
CA ILE A 54 11.77 -6.94 1.29
C ILE A 54 11.86 -8.46 1.38
N SER A 55 10.81 -9.17 0.97
CA SER A 55 10.81 -10.64 1.04
C SER A 55 11.80 -11.25 0.05
N GLY A 56 11.98 -10.60 -1.11
CA GLY A 56 12.99 -11.00 -2.10
C GLY A 56 14.39 -10.83 -1.57
N LEU A 57 14.66 -9.68 -0.94
CA LEU A 57 15.94 -9.37 -0.32
C LEU A 57 16.30 -10.35 0.81
N LEU A 58 15.32 -10.94 1.49
CA LEU A 58 15.58 -11.91 2.57
C LEU A 58 15.73 -13.35 2.03
N VAL A 59 14.81 -13.79 1.17
CA VAL A 59 14.77 -15.20 0.72
C VAL A 59 15.81 -15.48 -0.35
N PHE A 60 16.03 -14.56 -1.30
CA PHE A 60 16.93 -14.78 -2.42
C PHE A 60 18.40 -15.02 -1.99
N PRO A 61 19.04 -14.16 -1.18
CA PRO A 61 20.43 -14.41 -0.80
C PRO A 61 20.59 -15.65 0.07
N PHE A 62 19.61 -15.95 0.93
CA PHE A 62 19.61 -17.19 1.71
C PHE A 62 19.59 -18.41 0.79
N TYR A 63 18.65 -18.45 -0.16
CA TYR A 63 18.54 -19.56 -1.10
C TYR A 63 19.74 -19.65 -2.08
N ALA A 64 20.29 -18.51 -2.52
CA ALA A 64 21.38 -18.47 -3.48
C ALA A 64 22.73 -18.89 -2.87
N PHE A 65 23.04 -18.41 -1.66
CA PHE A 65 24.38 -18.52 -1.07
C PHE A 65 24.47 -19.52 0.10
N VAL A 66 23.37 -19.83 0.78
CA VAL A 66 23.39 -20.74 1.96
C VAL A 66 22.99 -22.16 1.58
N VAL A 67 22.05 -22.33 0.64
CA VAL A 67 21.59 -23.66 0.21
C VAL A 67 22.61 -24.28 -0.76
N PRO A 68 23.20 -25.45 -0.44
CA PRO A 68 24.12 -26.15 -1.33
C PRO A 68 23.45 -26.53 -2.65
N GLU A 69 24.20 -26.56 -3.76
CA GLU A 69 23.65 -26.91 -5.07
C GLU A 69 23.05 -28.32 -5.12
N SER A 70 23.60 -29.26 -4.35
CA SER A 70 23.07 -30.63 -4.20
C SER A 70 21.64 -30.67 -3.68
N ASP A 71 21.24 -29.65 -2.92
CA ASP A 71 19.98 -29.61 -2.18
C ASP A 71 18.92 -28.75 -2.91
N LYS A 72 19.29 -28.10 -4.04
CA LYS A 72 18.40 -27.30 -4.90
C LYS A 72 17.49 -28.18 -5.76
N THR A 73 16.77 -29.08 -5.11
CA THR A 73 15.76 -29.94 -5.72
C THR A 73 14.48 -29.17 -6.01
N MET A 74 13.59 -29.75 -6.83
CA MET A 74 12.27 -29.18 -7.10
C MET A 74 11.46 -28.91 -5.81
N ILE A 75 11.61 -29.79 -4.81
CA ILE A 75 10.94 -29.64 -3.51
C ILE A 75 11.48 -28.41 -2.77
N ALA A 76 12.81 -28.22 -2.75
CA ALA A 76 13.42 -27.05 -2.13
C ALA A 76 12.98 -25.74 -2.80
N ASN A 77 12.78 -25.75 -4.12
CA ASN A 77 12.28 -24.58 -4.86
C ASN A 77 10.84 -24.23 -4.45
N ILE A 78 9.98 -25.24 -4.32
CA ILE A 78 8.59 -25.04 -3.87
C ILE A 78 8.58 -24.47 -2.45
N ILE A 79 9.43 -24.99 -1.56
CA ILE A 79 9.57 -24.47 -0.19
C ILE A 79 10.05 -23.02 -0.20
N ALA A 80 11.06 -22.68 -1.00
CA ALA A 80 11.57 -21.32 -1.11
C ALA A 80 10.49 -20.33 -1.60
N ILE A 81 9.70 -20.74 -2.60
CA ILE A 81 8.57 -19.94 -3.10
C ILE A 81 7.48 -19.78 -2.03
N ALA A 82 7.15 -20.85 -1.31
CA ALA A 82 6.16 -20.81 -0.23
C ALA A 82 6.61 -19.87 0.91
N VAL A 83 7.88 -19.95 1.31
CA VAL A 83 8.49 -19.07 2.32
C VAL A 83 8.49 -17.62 1.85
N TYR A 84 8.84 -17.37 0.58
CA TYR A 84 8.76 -16.04 -0.02
C TYR A 84 7.35 -15.46 0.02
N ALA A 85 6.35 -16.23 -0.41
CA ALA A 85 4.95 -15.79 -0.41
C ALA A 85 4.43 -15.52 1.02
N LEU A 86 4.82 -16.36 1.98
CA LEU A 86 4.43 -16.20 3.39
C LEU A 86 5.06 -14.93 4.00
N LEU A 87 6.35 -14.71 3.78
CA LEU A 87 7.04 -13.47 4.20
C LEU A 87 6.43 -12.24 3.53
N ALA A 88 6.17 -12.28 2.22
CA ALA A 88 5.57 -11.14 1.51
C ALA A 88 4.18 -10.81 2.06
N THR A 89 3.41 -11.83 2.41
CA THR A 89 2.11 -11.65 3.06
C THR A 89 2.26 -11.03 4.45
N MET A 90 3.18 -11.53 5.29
CA MET A 90 3.43 -10.97 6.61
C MET A 90 3.88 -9.51 6.55
N VAL A 91 4.87 -9.19 5.69
CA VAL A 91 5.37 -7.82 5.51
C VAL A 91 4.28 -6.89 5.02
N TYR A 92 3.44 -7.32 4.07
CA TYR A 92 2.29 -6.54 3.62
C TYR A 92 1.34 -6.18 4.77
N TRP A 93 1.00 -7.15 5.63
CA TRP A 93 0.14 -6.91 6.79
C TRP A 93 0.78 -6.00 7.84
N ILE A 94 2.10 -6.14 8.05
CA ILE A 94 2.85 -5.25 8.96
C ILE A 94 2.83 -3.82 8.42
N CYS A 95 3.15 -3.61 7.14
CA CYS A 95 3.09 -2.28 6.51
C CYS A 95 1.70 -1.67 6.63
N ARG A 96 0.64 -2.46 6.37
CA ARG A 96 -0.74 -2.02 6.52
C ARG A 96 -1.07 -1.62 7.97
N ALA A 97 -0.64 -2.42 8.94
CA ALA A 97 -0.90 -2.15 10.35
C ALA A 97 -0.19 -0.88 10.82
N VAL A 98 1.11 -0.75 10.54
CA VAL A 98 1.91 0.44 10.88
C VAL A 98 1.30 1.69 10.28
N PHE A 99 0.91 1.64 9.01
CA PHE A 99 0.29 2.79 8.35
C PHE A 99 -1.08 3.14 8.95
N HIS A 100 -1.89 2.13 9.30
CA HIS A 100 -3.17 2.38 9.98
C HIS A 100 -2.97 3.06 11.35
N PHE A 101 -1.96 2.63 12.13
CA PHE A 101 -1.64 3.28 13.40
C PHE A 101 -1.14 4.72 13.22
N GLU A 102 -0.23 4.95 12.28
CA GLU A 102 0.25 6.30 11.93
C GLU A 102 -0.89 7.21 11.46
N PHE A 103 -1.76 6.72 10.59
CA PHE A 103 -2.89 7.49 10.07
C PHE A 103 -3.90 7.81 11.17
N ALA A 104 -4.25 6.83 12.02
CA ALA A 104 -5.13 7.06 13.17
C ALA A 104 -4.53 8.06 14.16
N ALA A 105 -3.22 7.98 14.44
CA ALA A 105 -2.53 8.91 15.33
C ALA A 105 -2.49 10.34 14.78
N ASN A 106 -2.29 10.51 13.47
CA ASN A 106 -2.19 11.82 12.82
C ASN A 106 -3.54 12.48 12.51
N ILE A 107 -4.64 11.71 12.53
CA ILE A 107 -6.00 12.22 12.25
C ILE A 107 -6.84 12.41 13.51
N ALA A 108 -6.54 11.69 14.59
CA ALA A 108 -7.20 11.86 15.87
C ALA A 108 -7.08 13.33 16.35
N GLY A 109 -8.17 14.10 16.17
CA GLY A 109 -8.27 15.49 16.61
C GLY A 109 -8.29 16.56 15.53
N ARG A 110 -8.18 16.22 14.23
CA ARG A 110 -8.24 17.23 13.15
C ARG A 110 -9.67 17.58 12.74
N LYS A 111 -9.98 18.88 12.67
CA LYS A 111 -11.22 19.38 12.06
C LYS A 111 -10.98 19.70 10.59
N TYR A 112 -12.03 19.54 9.78
CA TYR A 112 -11.98 19.86 8.35
C TYR A 112 -11.65 21.35 8.16
N GLY A 113 -10.57 21.66 7.45
CA GLY A 113 -10.11 23.03 7.20
C GLY A 113 -8.94 23.52 8.07
N ASP A 114 -8.47 22.75 9.05
CA ASP A 114 -7.26 23.11 9.80
C ASP A 114 -6.01 22.95 8.91
N PRO A 115 -5.14 23.97 8.79
CA PRO A 115 -3.94 23.91 7.98
C PRO A 115 -2.96 22.85 8.51
N PHE A 116 -2.29 22.15 7.58
CA PHE A 116 -1.28 21.14 7.92
C PHE A 116 -0.09 21.81 8.61
N GLN A 117 0.05 21.61 9.93
CA GLN A 117 1.27 21.93 10.65
C GLN A 117 2.09 20.63 10.81
N PRO A 118 3.22 20.47 10.09
CA PRO A 118 4.16 19.39 10.39
C PRO A 118 4.75 19.61 11.78
N ARG A 119 4.83 18.53 12.57
CA ARG A 119 5.66 18.49 13.78
C ARG A 119 7.10 18.17 13.42
#